data_AF-A0A3D2NM12-F1
#
_entry.id   AF-A0A3D2NM12-F1
#
_cell.length_a   1.000
_cell.length_b   1.000
_cell.length_c   1.000
_cell.angle_alpha   90.00
_cell.angle_beta   90.00
_cell.angle_gamma   90.00
#
_symmetry.space_group_name_H-M   'P 1'
#
loop_
_entity.id
_entity.type
_entity.pdbx_description
1 polymer ?
#
loop_
_entity_poly.entity_id
_entity_poly.type
_entity_poly.pdbx_seq_one_letter_code
_entity_poly.pdbx_strand_id
1 'polypeptide(L)' 'MATRLTHGLSALWRAIRELSGDDGYERYLAHRAANHPEQAVLSRRDWFAAQQQQQWTGIKRCC' A
#
# COMPACT_ATOMS: atom_id res chain seq x y z
N MET A 1 2.96 3.44 -35.40
CA MET A 1 2.94 2.24 -34.54
C MET A 1 3.69 2.38 -33.20
N ALA A 2 4.43 3.47 -32.94
CA ALA A 2 5.16 3.64 -31.66
C ALA A 2 4.28 4.05 -30.46
N THR A 3 3.12 4.67 -30.70
CA THR A 3 2.24 5.24 -29.66
C THR A 3 1.42 4.22 -28.88
N ARG A 4 1.24 2.98 -29.40
CA ARG A 4 0.51 1.92 -28.68
C ARG A 4 1.37 1.22 -27.63
N LEU A 5 2.67 1.09 -27.89
CA LEU A 5 3.61 0.49 -26.95
C LEU A 5 3.82 1.34 -25.70
N THR A 6 3.92 2.66 -25.86
CA THR A 6 4.07 3.59 -24.73
C THR A 6 2.84 3.64 -23.83
N HIS A 7 1.64 3.52 -24.41
CA HIS A 7 0.39 3.45 -23.65
C HIS A 7 0.26 2.16 -22.83
N GLY A 8 0.62 1.01 -23.41
CA GLY A 8 0.63 -0.27 -22.69
C GLY A 8 1.64 -0.29 -21.54
N LEU A 9 2.83 0.27 -21.77
CA LEU A 9 3.87 0.37 -20.75
C LEU A 9 3.45 1.29 -19.58
N SER A 10 2.75 2.38 -19.89
CA SER A 10 2.22 3.31 -18.87
C SER A 10 1.13 2.67 -18.00
N ALA A 11 0.24 1.88 -18.61
CA ALA A 11 -0.81 1.15 -17.90
C ALA A 11 -0.22 0.03 -17.03
N LEU A 12 0.73 -0.74 -17.57
CA LEU A 12 1.44 -1.77 -16.83
C LEU A 12 2.22 -1.17 -15.65
N TRP A 13 2.88 -0.03 -15.85
CA TRP A 13 3.61 0.68 -14.80
C TRP A 13 2.69 1.20 -13.68
N ARG A 14 1.50 1.71 -14.03
CA ARG A 14 0.46 2.05 -13.04
C ARG A 14 -0.02 0.82 -12.26
N ALA A 15 -0.30 -0.28 -12.96
CA ALA A 15 -0.72 -1.52 -12.32
C ALA A 15 0.35 -2.09 -11.38
N ILE A 16 1.63 -2.08 -11.79
CA ILE A 16 2.75 -2.50 -10.95
C ILE A 16 2.89 -1.60 -9.72
N ARG A 17 2.65 -0.29 -9.83
CA ARG A 17 2.70 0.64 -8.70
C ARG A 17 1.56 0.40 -7.70
N GLU A 18 0.36 0.16 -8.22
CA GLU A 18 -0.82 -0.20 -7.43
C GLU A 18 -0.66 -1.57 -6.73
N LEU A 19 -0.10 -2.56 -7.44
CA LEU A 19 0.15 -3.92 -6.94
C LEU A 19 1.36 -4.03 -6.01
N SER A 20 2.40 -3.21 -6.19
CA SER A 20 3.58 -3.20 -5.31
C SER A 20 3.27 -2.66 -3.92
N GLY A 21 2.08 -2.08 -3.72
CA GLY A 21 1.70 -1.52 -2.44
C GLY A 21 2.41 -0.21 -2.11
N ASP A 22 2.93 0.50 -3.12
CA ASP A 22 3.47 1.85 -2.94
C ASP A 22 2.36 2.82 -2.48
N ASP A 23 1.13 2.60 -2.98
CA ASP A 23 -0.11 3.26 -2.54
C ASP A 23 -0.71 2.62 -1.27
N GLY A 24 0.00 1.69 -0.62
CA GLY A 24 -0.49 1.01 0.59
C GLY A 24 -0.76 1.99 1.74
N TYR A 25 0.07 3.05 1.85
CA TYR A 25 -0.12 4.11 2.83
C TYR A 25 -1.34 4.99 2.51
N GLU A 26 -1.57 5.29 1.23
CA GLU A 26 -2.71 6.11 0.79
C GLU A 26 -4.03 5.39 0.99
N ARG A 27 -4.07 4.08 0.69
CA ARG A 27 -5.20 3.21 1.06
C ARG A 27 -5.43 3.15 2.56
N TYR A 28 -4.37 3.10 3.36
CA TYR A 28 -4.48 3.17 4.82
C TYR A 28 -5.12 4.49 5.26
N LEU A 29 -4.68 5.62 4.70
CA LEU A 29 -5.26 6.92 4.99
C LEU A 29 -6.74 7.00 4.57
N ALA A 30 -7.09 6.53 3.37
CA ALA A 30 -8.47 6.50 2.90
C ALA A 30 -9.36 5.61 3.79
N HIS A 31 -8.87 4.44 4.18
CA HIS A 31 -9.57 3.54 5.09
C HIS A 31 -9.75 4.17 6.48
N ARG A 32 -8.71 4.82 7.03
CA ARG A 32 -8.80 5.51 8.31
C ARG A 32 -9.76 6.69 8.25
N ALA A 33 -9.71 7.49 7.19
CA ALA A 33 -10.61 8.62 7.00
C ALA A 33 -12.07 8.15 6.89
N ALA A 34 -12.32 7.00 6.27
CA ALA A 34 -13.66 6.45 6.10
C ALA A 34 -14.21 5.77 7.37
N ASN A 35 -13.38 5.11 8.18
CA ASN A 35 -13.83 4.29 9.32
C ASN A 35 -13.55 4.92 10.68
N HIS A 36 -12.52 5.75 10.79
CA HIS A 36 -12.04 6.33 12.05
C HIS A 36 -11.49 7.76 11.85
N PRO A 37 -12.34 8.73 11.45
CA PRO A 37 -11.91 10.10 11.19
C PRO A 37 -11.39 10.81 12.45
N GLU A 38 -11.85 10.43 13.65
CA GLU A 38 -11.38 11.03 14.91
C GLU A 38 -10.00 10.54 15.41
N GLN A 39 -9.41 9.52 14.78
CA GLN A 39 -8.14 8.95 15.25
C GLN A 39 -6.94 9.46 14.46
N ALA A 40 -5.86 9.76 15.18
CA ALA A 40 -4.60 10.19 14.57
C ALA A 40 -4.03 9.13 13.60
N VAL A 41 -3.75 9.57 12.37
CA VAL A 41 -3.08 8.77 11.35
C VAL A 41 -1.61 8.53 11.73
N LEU A 42 -1.12 7.30 11.52
CA LEU A 42 0.31 7.02 11.64
C LEU A 42 1.08 7.76 10.54
N SER A 43 2.31 8.20 10.83
CA SER A 43 3.21 8.69 9.79
C SER A 43 3.52 7.57 8.79
N ARG A 44 3.90 7.92 7.55
CA ARG A 44 4.25 6.92 6.53
C ARG A 44 5.30 5.94 7.05
N ARG A 45 6.33 6.45 7.73
CA ARG A 45 7.42 5.64 8.28
C ARG A 45 6.95 4.69 9.37
N ASP A 46 6.11 5.16 10.30
CA ASP A 46 5.61 4.34 11.40
C ASP A 46 4.64 3.27 10.90
N TRP A 47 3.84 3.58 9.87
CA TRP A 47 2.98 2.59 9.22
C TRP A 47 3.82 1.47 8.57
N PHE A 48 4.88 1.81 7.83
CA PHE A 48 5.77 0.80 7.25
C PHE A 48 6.48 -0.03 8.32
N ALA A 49 6.97 0.61 9.39
CA ALA A 49 7.58 -0.11 10.51
C ALA A 49 6.58 -1.06 11.18
N ALA A 50 5.34 -0.62 11.42
CA ALA A 50 4.29 -1.46 12.00
C ALA A 50 3.89 -2.62 11.09
N GLN A 51 3.86 -2.42 9.76
CA GLN A 51 3.59 -3.48 8.79
C GLN A 51 4.72 -4.51 8.76
N GLN A 52 5.98 -4.06 8.74
CA GLN A 52 7.13 -4.95 8.84
C GLN A 52 7.10 -5.71 10.17
N GLN A 53 6.90 -5.00 11.28
CA GLN A 53 6.77 -5.62 12.59
C GLN A 53 5.67 -6.69 12.57
N GLN A 54 4.46 -6.42 12.08
CA GLN A 54 3.41 -7.45 11.98
C GLN A 54 3.77 -8.63 11.07
N GLN A 55 4.54 -8.40 10.02
CA GLN A 55 4.96 -9.45 9.10
C GLN A 55 6.01 -10.37 9.73
N TRP A 56 6.91 -9.80 10.54
CA TRP A 56 8.12 -10.44 11.07
C TRP A 56 8.07 -10.74 12.58
N THR A 57 7.07 -10.23 13.31
CA THR A 57 6.80 -10.58 14.72
C THR A 57 5.42 -11.18 14.90
N GLY A 58 5.38 -12.18 15.78
CA GLY A 58 4.23 -13.03 16.01
C GLY A 58 4.58 -14.45 15.56
N ILE A 59 4.41 -15.41 16.47
CA ILE A 59 4.46 -16.82 16.07
C ILE A 59 3.22 -17.05 15.23
N LYS A 60 3.37 -17.21 13.91
CA LYS A 60 2.30 -17.75 13.06
C LYS A 60 2.19 -19.24 13.38
N ARG A 61 1.65 -19.56 14.55
CA ARG A 61 1.35 -20.94 14.89
C ARG A 61 0.28 -21.39 13.89
N CYS A 62 0.63 -22.32 13.01
CA CYS A 62 -0.40 -23.19 12.47
C CYS A 62 -0.87 -24.04 13.67
N CYS A 63 -1.97 -23.60 14.28
CA CYS A 63 -2.84 -24.52 14.98
C CYS A 63 -3.86 -24.98 13.95
#